data_AF-A0A2G9YAI7-F1
#
_entry.id   AF-A0A2G9YAI7-F1
#
_cell.length_a   1.000
_cell.length_b   1.000
_cell.length_c   1.000
_cell.angle_alpha   90.00
_cell.angle_beta   90.00
_cell.angle_gamma   90.00
#
_symmetry.space_group_name_H-M   'P 1'
#
loop_
_entity.id
_entity.type
_entity.pdbx_description
1 polymer ?
#
loop_
_entity_poly.entity_id
_entity_poly.type
_entity_poly.pdbx_seq_one_letter_code
_entity_poly.pdbx_strand_id
1 'polypeptide(L)'
;MGAPILFVEGEGIAEVWEKSLILLWEKGTRIKTEYDGPADPPAKDAGMVMVVRQPFAEPRIHLGFCGGIEDLEKYRQEVVIGVHDHWIAPEEGKWTYTYHQRLTNYLVTDDLNQRDPDKVPFKPVNQMDYIVRKLAEKPYSRRAQAITWMPLVDPGTYDPPCLQRVWCRLFPEGEGYTLQMHTHWRSRDAYRAAYMNIYGFTELQKELAGRIEQKAGQKVSVGSYVDFTDSYHIYGASFKDFENRFLKLYRERVFFSLESGKGRTLRSDDPAVIAGIEYGKKLLEME
;
A
#
# COMPACT_ATOMS: atom_id res chain seq x y z
N MET A 1 29.56 -0.90 -4.29
CA MET A 1 28.70 -0.13 -3.35
C MET A 1 27.28 -0.62 -3.57
N GLY A 2 26.55 -0.94 -2.50
CA GLY A 2 25.16 -1.41 -2.58
C GLY A 2 24.16 -0.29 -2.85
N ALA A 3 22.86 -0.62 -2.89
CA ALA A 3 21.80 0.38 -3.03
C ALA A 3 21.75 1.29 -1.79
N PRO A 4 21.53 2.61 -1.94
CA PRO A 4 21.41 3.52 -0.81
C PRO A 4 20.10 3.28 -0.05
N ILE A 5 20.02 3.76 1.19
CA ILE A 5 18.74 3.93 1.90
C ILE A 5 18.37 5.41 1.82
N LEU A 6 17.22 5.69 1.24
CA LEU A 6 16.68 7.01 1.02
C LEU A 6 15.55 7.30 2.02
N PHE A 7 15.36 8.57 2.36
CA PHE A 7 14.34 9.01 3.31
C PHE A 7 13.57 10.20 2.74
N VAL A 8 12.24 10.13 2.81
CA VAL A 8 11.35 11.25 2.47
C VAL A 8 10.27 11.42 3.54
N GLU A 9 9.89 12.68 3.74
CA GLU A 9 8.82 13.05 4.66
C GLU A 9 7.98 14.19 4.06
N GLY A 10 6.69 14.23 4.43
CA GLY A 10 5.74 15.23 4.00
C GLY A 10 4.40 15.11 4.72
N GLU A 11 3.46 15.98 4.36
CA GLU A 11 2.15 16.04 5.01
C GLU A 11 1.23 14.95 4.49
N GLY A 12 0.97 14.92 3.18
CA GLY A 12 0.02 14.01 2.54
C GLY A 12 0.66 12.92 1.68
N ILE A 13 -0.11 11.89 1.34
CA ILE A 13 0.37 10.75 0.55
C ILE A 13 0.86 11.16 -0.85
N ALA A 14 0.19 12.13 -1.49
CA ALA A 14 0.55 12.60 -2.83
C ALA A 14 1.93 13.25 -2.85
N GLU A 15 2.20 14.12 -1.88
CA GLU A 15 3.48 14.82 -1.74
C GLU A 15 4.61 13.82 -1.46
N VAL A 16 4.42 12.92 -0.50
CA VAL A 16 5.46 11.98 -0.07
C VAL A 16 5.80 11.00 -1.18
N TRP A 17 4.80 10.45 -1.87
CA TRP A 17 5.04 9.55 -2.99
C TRP A 17 5.77 10.26 -4.13
N GLU A 18 5.39 11.50 -4.49
CA GLU A 18 6.10 12.28 -5.52
C GLU A 18 7.57 12.49 -5.14
N LYS A 19 7.84 12.96 -3.92
CA LYS A 19 9.20 13.15 -3.41
C LYS A 19 10.01 11.85 -3.46
N SER A 20 9.39 10.72 -3.12
CA SER A 20 10.04 9.40 -3.15
C SER A 20 10.52 9.03 -4.55
N LEU A 21 9.72 9.32 -5.58
CA LEU A 21 10.03 9.00 -6.97
C LEU A 21 11.16 9.86 -7.52
N ILE A 22 11.12 11.18 -7.25
CA ILE A 22 12.19 12.09 -7.66
C ILE A 22 13.51 11.71 -6.99
N LEU A 23 13.49 11.47 -5.68
CA LEU A 23 14.69 11.10 -4.94
C LEU A 23 15.28 9.75 -5.41
N LEU A 24 14.43 8.76 -5.64
CA LEU A 24 14.84 7.46 -6.20
C LEU A 24 15.44 7.62 -7.61
N TRP A 25 14.83 8.44 -8.46
CA TRP A 25 15.34 8.67 -9.81
C TRP A 25 16.75 9.28 -9.79
N GLU A 26 16.96 10.27 -8.93
CA GLU A 26 18.23 10.99 -8.81
C GLU A 26 19.33 10.18 -8.11
N LYS A 27 19.00 9.49 -7.01
CA LYS A 27 19.98 8.88 -6.10
C LYS A 27 20.01 7.36 -6.14
N GLY A 28 19.00 6.73 -6.73
CA GLY A 28 18.90 5.27 -6.85
C GLY A 28 20.05 4.68 -7.66
N THR A 29 20.50 3.50 -7.23
CA THR A 29 21.52 2.72 -7.93
C THR A 29 20.90 2.04 -9.15
N ARG A 30 21.67 1.93 -10.24
CA ARG A 30 21.25 1.12 -11.38
C ARG A 30 21.62 -0.33 -11.13
N ILE A 31 20.65 -1.23 -11.12
CA ILE A 31 20.87 -2.66 -10.88
C ILE A 31 19.90 -3.49 -11.72
N LYS A 32 20.33 -4.68 -12.16
CA LYS A 32 19.47 -5.58 -12.91
C LYS A 32 18.46 -6.26 -11.99
N THR A 33 17.28 -6.55 -12.51
CA THR A 33 16.23 -7.32 -11.83
C THR A 33 15.99 -8.65 -12.55
N GLU A 34 15.33 -9.60 -11.89
CA GLU A 34 14.92 -10.87 -12.50
C GLU A 34 13.86 -10.70 -13.61
N TYR A 35 13.25 -9.51 -13.68
CA TYR A 35 12.17 -9.17 -14.61
C TYR A 35 12.63 -8.35 -15.81
N ASP A 36 13.90 -7.95 -15.86
CA ASP A 36 14.44 -7.15 -16.97
C ASP A 36 14.51 -8.01 -18.24
N GLY A 37 13.88 -7.53 -19.32
CA GLY A 37 14.05 -8.10 -20.66
C GLY A 37 15.46 -7.82 -21.22
N PRO A 38 15.86 -8.52 -22.31
CA PRO A 38 17.21 -8.38 -22.87
C PRO A 38 17.61 -6.96 -23.28
N ALA A 39 16.62 -6.13 -23.63
CA ALA A 39 16.81 -4.74 -24.04
C ALA A 39 16.52 -3.72 -22.93
N ASP A 40 16.01 -4.17 -21.78
CA ASP A 40 15.64 -3.26 -20.70
C ASP A 40 16.91 -2.76 -20.00
N PRO A 41 17.03 -1.45 -19.75
CA PRO A 41 18.13 -0.95 -18.94
C PRO A 41 17.98 -1.46 -17.50
N PRO A 42 19.08 -1.51 -16.72
CA PRO A 42 18.97 -1.82 -15.30
C PRO A 42 18.01 -0.85 -14.58
N ALA A 43 17.14 -1.39 -13.74
CA ALA A 43 16.22 -0.65 -12.90
C ALA A 43 16.95 0.34 -11.98
N LYS A 44 16.22 1.37 -11.53
CA LYS A 44 16.64 2.27 -10.45
C LYS A 44 16.15 1.71 -9.13
N ASP A 45 17.05 1.45 -8.18
CA ASP A 45 16.73 0.79 -6.92
C ASP A 45 17.39 1.49 -5.71
N ALA A 46 16.67 1.52 -4.59
CA ALA A 46 17.13 1.93 -3.27
C ALA A 46 16.28 1.29 -2.17
N GLY A 47 16.81 1.19 -0.96
CA GLY A 47 15.96 1.15 0.23
C GLY A 47 15.25 2.49 0.40
N MET A 48 14.00 2.50 0.85
CA MET A 48 13.21 3.72 1.01
C MET A 48 12.47 3.73 2.36
N VAL A 49 12.54 4.85 3.05
CA VAL A 49 11.70 5.17 4.21
C VAL A 49 10.84 6.38 3.89
N MET A 50 9.52 6.22 3.97
CA MET A 50 8.57 7.32 3.73
C MET A 50 7.77 7.60 4.99
N VAL A 51 7.73 8.86 5.43
CA VAL A 51 6.89 9.30 6.55
C VAL A 51 5.80 10.23 6.03
N VAL A 52 4.55 9.81 6.17
CA VAL A 52 3.36 10.61 5.88
C VAL A 52 2.74 11.07 7.18
N ARG A 53 2.81 12.37 7.47
CA ARG A 53 2.35 12.93 8.76
C ARG A 53 0.83 12.89 8.89
N GLN A 54 0.11 13.22 7.82
CA GLN A 54 -1.34 13.30 7.75
C GLN A 54 -1.84 12.56 6.49
N PRO A 55 -2.06 11.23 6.56
CA PRO A 55 -2.39 10.42 5.38
C PRO A 55 -3.65 10.84 4.60
N PHE A 56 -4.51 11.63 5.23
CA PHE A 56 -5.76 12.15 4.68
C PHE A 56 -5.72 13.66 4.37
N ALA A 57 -4.54 14.29 4.43
CA ALA A 57 -4.37 15.69 4.02
C ALA A 57 -4.62 15.86 2.52
N GLU A 58 -5.22 17.01 2.17
CA GLU A 58 -5.51 17.38 0.80
C GLU A 58 -4.44 18.32 0.22
N PRO A 59 -4.14 18.24 -1.09
CA PRO A 59 -4.73 17.33 -2.08
C PRO A 59 -4.18 15.91 -1.94
N ARG A 60 -5.08 14.92 -1.99
CA ARG A 60 -4.74 13.52 -1.72
C ARG A 60 -4.46 12.71 -2.98
N ILE A 61 -5.12 13.02 -4.10
CA ILE A 61 -5.05 12.26 -5.35
C ILE A 61 -3.95 12.80 -6.25
N HIS A 62 -2.93 12.01 -6.57
CA HIS A 62 -1.87 12.45 -7.49
C HIS A 62 -2.11 11.91 -8.89
N LEU A 63 -2.28 12.77 -9.90
CA LEU A 63 -2.57 12.39 -11.30
C LEU A 63 -1.43 11.68 -12.04
N GLY A 64 -0.31 11.44 -11.36
CA GLY A 64 0.88 10.81 -11.92
C GLY A 64 0.90 9.30 -11.72
N PHE A 65 0.04 8.75 -10.87
CA PHE A 65 -0.04 7.31 -10.62
C PHE A 65 -0.50 6.55 -11.88
N CYS A 66 -0.13 5.27 -11.96
CA CYS A 66 -0.58 4.39 -13.02
C CYS A 66 -1.96 3.82 -12.65
N GLY A 67 -2.98 4.13 -13.46
CA GLY A 67 -4.35 3.64 -13.28
C GLY A 67 -5.37 4.78 -13.31
N GLY A 68 -6.64 4.41 -13.34
CA GLY A 68 -7.75 5.32 -13.14
C GLY A 68 -8.15 5.48 -11.67
N ILE A 69 -9.03 6.44 -11.39
CA ILE A 69 -9.57 6.64 -10.02
C ILE A 69 -10.50 5.48 -9.66
N GLU A 70 -11.18 4.92 -10.66
CA GLU A 70 -11.96 3.69 -10.55
C GLU A 70 -11.08 2.50 -10.13
N ASP A 71 -9.89 2.34 -10.71
CA ASP A 71 -8.94 1.29 -10.31
C ASP A 71 -8.44 1.51 -8.88
N LEU A 72 -8.23 2.78 -8.49
CA LEU A 72 -7.83 3.14 -7.13
C LEU A 72 -8.89 2.72 -6.10
N GLU A 73 -10.17 2.92 -6.41
CA GLU A 73 -11.28 2.47 -5.55
C GLU A 73 -11.40 0.95 -5.50
N LYS A 74 -11.23 0.25 -6.64
CA LYS A 74 -11.20 -1.21 -6.67
C LYS A 74 -10.10 -1.75 -5.76
N TYR A 75 -8.88 -1.26 -5.94
CA TYR A 75 -7.74 -1.65 -5.13
C TYR A 75 -7.92 -1.29 -3.64
N ARG A 76 -8.57 -0.17 -3.32
CA ARG A 76 -8.95 0.14 -1.94
C ARG A 76 -9.83 -0.96 -1.34
N GLN A 77 -10.85 -1.41 -2.07
CA GLN A 77 -11.74 -2.48 -1.61
C GLN A 77 -11.05 -3.84 -1.53
N GLU A 78 -10.14 -4.15 -2.45
CA GLU A 78 -9.28 -5.33 -2.37
C GLU A 78 -8.49 -5.38 -1.07
N VAL A 79 -7.88 -4.26 -0.67
CA VAL A 79 -7.06 -4.19 0.56
C VAL A 79 -7.92 -4.18 1.83
N VAL A 80 -9.00 -3.40 1.85
CA VAL A 80 -9.76 -3.13 3.08
C VAL A 80 -10.80 -4.21 3.38
N ILE A 81 -11.48 -4.72 2.37
CA ILE A 81 -12.61 -5.67 2.55
C ILE A 81 -12.45 -6.99 1.79
N GLY A 82 -11.40 -7.15 0.97
CA GLY A 82 -11.11 -8.40 0.27
C GLY A 82 -12.09 -8.72 -0.84
N VAL A 83 -12.56 -7.70 -1.59
CA VAL A 83 -13.57 -7.87 -2.64
C VAL A 83 -13.18 -8.95 -3.68
N HIS A 84 -11.88 -9.13 -3.93
CA HIS A 84 -11.34 -10.14 -4.84
C HIS A 84 -10.65 -11.33 -4.16
N ASP A 85 -10.90 -11.59 -2.87
CA ASP A 85 -10.36 -12.80 -2.21
C ASP A 85 -10.84 -14.09 -2.90
N HIS A 86 -12.00 -14.03 -3.57
CA HIS A 86 -12.54 -15.14 -4.35
C HIS A 86 -11.82 -15.37 -5.69
N TRP A 87 -10.95 -14.46 -6.14
CA TRP A 87 -10.13 -14.63 -7.35
C TRP A 87 -8.86 -15.45 -7.15
N ILE A 88 -8.51 -15.73 -5.88
CA ILE A 88 -7.36 -16.56 -5.56
C ILE A 88 -7.64 -17.97 -6.13
N ALA A 89 -6.82 -18.43 -7.09
CA ALA A 89 -6.93 -19.75 -7.73
C ALA A 89 -5.56 -20.16 -8.35
N PRO A 90 -4.54 -20.48 -7.53
CA PRO A 90 -3.21 -20.86 -7.99
C PRO A 90 -3.22 -22.02 -9.00
N GLU A 91 -4.13 -22.99 -8.82
CA GLU A 91 -4.29 -24.15 -9.68
C GLU A 91 -4.71 -23.79 -11.11
N GLU A 92 -5.36 -22.63 -11.30
CA GLU A 92 -5.72 -22.07 -12.61
C GLU A 92 -4.65 -21.11 -13.16
N GLY A 93 -3.50 -20.99 -12.48
CA GLY A 93 -2.46 -20.00 -12.80
C GLY A 93 -2.89 -18.55 -12.50
N LYS A 94 -3.94 -18.36 -11.69
CA LYS A 94 -4.43 -17.06 -11.23
C LYS A 94 -3.73 -16.65 -9.94
N TRP A 95 -4.30 -15.68 -9.22
CA TRP A 95 -3.70 -15.10 -8.02
C TRP A 95 -3.44 -16.15 -6.95
N THR A 96 -2.27 -16.04 -6.31
CA THR A 96 -1.83 -16.94 -5.24
C THR A 96 -2.19 -16.44 -3.85
N TYR A 97 -2.47 -15.14 -3.73
CA TYR A 97 -2.90 -14.48 -2.50
C TYR A 97 -3.56 -13.14 -2.81
N THR A 98 -4.23 -12.58 -1.81
CA THR A 98 -4.48 -11.13 -1.69
C THR A 98 -3.88 -10.64 -0.38
N TYR A 99 -3.56 -9.35 -0.27
CA TYR A 99 -3.13 -8.80 1.02
C TYR A 99 -4.21 -8.96 2.09
N HIS A 100 -5.48 -8.73 1.72
CA HIS A 100 -6.59 -8.90 2.65
C HIS A 100 -6.66 -10.32 3.20
N GLN A 101 -6.66 -11.35 2.35
CA GLN A 101 -6.67 -12.76 2.78
C GLN A 101 -5.50 -13.08 3.72
N ARG A 102 -4.28 -12.63 3.40
CA ARG A 102 -3.12 -12.86 4.29
C ARG A 102 -3.25 -12.14 5.62
N LEU A 103 -3.93 -10.99 5.68
CA LEU A 103 -4.07 -10.20 6.90
C LEU A 103 -5.27 -10.62 7.77
N THR A 104 -6.36 -11.10 7.17
CA THR A 104 -7.62 -11.42 7.87
C THR A 104 -7.89 -12.92 7.99
N ASN A 105 -7.23 -13.74 7.19
CA ASN A 105 -7.39 -15.20 7.16
C ASN A 105 -6.04 -15.91 6.97
N TYR A 106 -5.03 -15.52 7.76
CA TYR A 106 -3.68 -16.09 7.66
C TYR A 106 -3.69 -17.58 8.01
N LEU A 107 -3.47 -18.42 7.01
CA LEU A 107 -3.55 -19.87 7.13
C LEU A 107 -2.20 -20.50 6.77
N VAL A 108 -1.50 -21.04 7.77
CA VAL A 108 -0.22 -21.72 7.55
C VAL A 108 -0.48 -23.03 6.81
N THR A 109 0.09 -23.14 5.61
CA THR A 109 -0.02 -24.30 4.72
C THR A 109 1.32 -24.55 4.02
N ASP A 110 1.56 -25.79 3.59
CA ASP A 110 2.61 -26.19 2.65
C ASP A 110 2.08 -26.33 1.21
N ASP A 111 0.77 -26.15 1.00
CA ASP A 111 0.10 -26.14 -0.31
C ASP A 111 -0.90 -24.98 -0.40
N LEU A 112 -0.68 -24.04 -1.34
CA LEU A 112 -1.56 -22.89 -1.56
C LEU A 112 -2.94 -23.25 -2.13
N ASN A 113 -3.08 -24.45 -2.70
CA ASN A 113 -4.36 -24.97 -3.17
C ASN A 113 -5.19 -25.55 -2.01
N GLN A 114 -4.53 -25.92 -0.91
CA GLN A 114 -5.20 -26.42 0.28
C GLN A 114 -5.76 -25.26 1.11
N ARG A 115 -7.05 -25.00 0.94
CA ARG A 115 -7.79 -23.94 1.65
C ARG A 115 -8.83 -24.46 2.62
N ASP A 116 -8.99 -25.78 2.72
CA ASP A 116 -9.89 -26.39 3.67
C ASP A 116 -9.29 -26.24 5.09
N PRO A 117 -9.90 -25.44 5.97
CA PRO A 117 -9.40 -25.23 7.32
C PRO A 117 -9.41 -26.51 8.16
N ASP A 118 -10.14 -27.54 7.74
CA ASP A 118 -10.17 -28.84 8.42
C ASP A 118 -9.04 -29.77 7.95
N LYS A 119 -8.33 -29.42 6.87
CA LYS A 119 -7.22 -30.21 6.29
C LYS A 119 -5.85 -29.60 6.48
N VAL A 120 -5.77 -28.46 7.17
CA VAL A 120 -4.53 -27.77 7.51
C VAL A 120 -4.23 -27.89 9.00
N PRO A 121 -2.96 -27.95 9.40
CA PRO A 121 -2.58 -28.24 10.78
C PRO A 121 -2.92 -27.12 11.78
N PHE A 122 -3.20 -25.91 11.31
CA PHE A 122 -3.44 -24.74 12.14
C PHE A 122 -4.69 -23.99 11.72
N LYS A 123 -5.45 -23.50 12.70
CA LYS A 123 -6.60 -22.64 12.43
C LYS A 123 -6.16 -21.32 11.78
N PRO A 124 -6.94 -20.77 10.84
CA PRO A 124 -6.65 -19.45 10.31
C PRO A 124 -6.66 -18.36 11.39
N VAL A 125 -5.83 -17.34 11.19
CA VAL A 125 -5.67 -16.22 12.12
C VAL A 125 -6.09 -14.92 11.45
N ASN A 126 -7.10 -14.26 12.04
CA ASN A 126 -7.41 -12.87 11.71
C ASN A 126 -6.48 -11.93 12.49
N GLN A 127 -5.44 -11.46 11.82
CA GLN A 127 -4.41 -10.62 12.42
C GLN A 127 -4.89 -9.18 12.62
N MET A 128 -5.82 -8.69 11.78
CA MET A 128 -6.46 -7.38 11.95
C MET A 128 -7.31 -7.34 13.22
N ASP A 129 -8.11 -8.38 13.47
CA ASP A 129 -8.89 -8.53 14.70
C ASP A 129 -7.99 -8.63 15.94
N TYR A 130 -6.84 -9.30 15.81
CA TYR A 130 -5.83 -9.31 16.87
C TYR A 130 -5.32 -7.89 17.18
N ILE A 131 -4.94 -7.10 16.17
CA ILE A 131 -4.49 -5.71 16.35
C ILE A 131 -5.56 -4.88 17.05
N VAL A 132 -6.81 -4.94 16.56
CA VAL A 132 -7.94 -4.18 17.12
C VAL A 132 -8.16 -4.53 18.59
N ARG A 133 -8.29 -5.83 18.91
CA ARG A 133 -8.45 -6.29 20.30
C ARG A 133 -7.27 -5.86 21.16
N LYS A 134 -6.04 -5.96 20.63
CA LYS A 134 -4.85 -5.70 21.41
C LYS A 134 -4.69 -4.24 21.78
N LEU A 135 -4.95 -3.34 20.83
CA LEU A 135 -4.81 -1.90 21.05
C LEU A 135 -5.98 -1.32 21.84
N ALA A 136 -7.19 -1.89 21.73
CA ALA A 136 -8.30 -1.53 22.61
C ALA A 136 -8.04 -1.92 24.08
N GLU A 137 -7.40 -3.08 24.32
CA GLU A 137 -7.03 -3.52 25.68
C GLU A 137 -5.80 -2.78 26.23
N LYS A 138 -4.76 -2.60 25.40
CA LYS A 138 -3.47 -2.00 25.79
C LYS A 138 -2.98 -1.04 24.70
N PRO A 139 -3.41 0.24 24.72
CA PRO A 139 -3.07 1.24 23.70
C PRO A 139 -1.57 1.39 23.42
N TYR A 140 -0.75 1.31 24.47
CA TYR A 140 0.71 1.44 24.40
C TYR A 140 1.44 0.15 23.97
N SER A 141 0.71 -0.91 23.59
CA SER A 141 1.30 -2.19 23.21
C SER A 141 2.26 -2.03 22.03
N ARG A 142 3.43 -2.68 22.13
CA ARG A 142 4.41 -2.78 21.04
C ARG A 142 4.24 -4.04 20.20
N ARG A 143 3.21 -4.85 20.50
CA ARG A 143 3.00 -6.21 19.95
C ARG A 143 1.92 -6.28 18.87
N ALA A 144 1.21 -5.19 18.59
CA ALA A 144 0.15 -5.19 17.58
C ALA A 144 0.78 -5.16 16.18
N GLN A 145 0.84 -6.33 15.55
CA GLN A 145 1.39 -6.51 14.22
C GLN A 145 0.70 -7.65 13.47
N ALA A 146 0.87 -7.66 12.15
CA ALA A 146 0.45 -8.70 11.24
C ALA A 146 1.54 -8.96 10.20
N ILE A 147 1.62 -10.17 9.66
CA ILE A 147 2.56 -10.55 8.60
C ILE A 147 1.85 -11.21 7.43
N THR A 148 2.52 -11.32 6.31
CA THR A 148 1.98 -11.91 5.07
C THR A 148 2.81 -13.08 4.56
N TRP A 149 4.11 -13.07 4.81
CA TRP A 149 5.05 -14.09 4.36
C TRP A 149 4.80 -15.45 5.02
N MET A 150 4.81 -16.51 4.22
CA MET A 150 4.74 -17.91 4.59
C MET A 150 5.97 -18.64 4.06
N PRO A 151 6.95 -18.97 4.92
CA PRO A 151 8.21 -19.56 4.50
C PRO A 151 8.10 -20.89 3.74
N LEU A 152 7.02 -21.64 3.92
CA LEU A 152 6.85 -22.94 3.29
C LEU A 152 6.43 -22.86 1.82
N VAL A 153 5.75 -21.78 1.42
CA VAL A 153 5.11 -21.68 0.10
C VAL A 153 5.59 -20.49 -0.71
N ASP A 154 5.77 -19.33 -0.07
CA ASP A 154 6.09 -18.09 -0.78
C ASP A 154 7.46 -18.10 -1.50
N PRO A 155 8.53 -18.76 -1.01
CA PRO A 155 9.77 -18.86 -1.79
C PRO A 155 9.61 -19.57 -3.14
N GLY A 156 8.59 -20.42 -3.29
CA GLY A 156 8.34 -21.20 -4.50
C GLY A 156 7.32 -20.57 -5.45
N THR A 157 6.71 -19.44 -5.09
CA THR A 157 5.73 -18.77 -5.96
C THR A 157 6.41 -17.79 -6.92
N TYR A 158 5.82 -17.63 -8.10
CA TYR A 158 6.27 -16.62 -9.07
C TYR A 158 5.94 -15.19 -8.62
N ASP A 159 4.87 -15.03 -7.83
CA ASP A 159 4.44 -13.76 -7.26
C ASP A 159 4.22 -13.93 -5.76
N PRO A 160 5.27 -13.77 -4.93
CA PRO A 160 5.13 -13.80 -3.48
C PRO A 160 4.76 -12.43 -2.90
N PRO A 161 4.16 -12.37 -1.70
CA PRO A 161 3.76 -11.11 -1.07
C PRO A 161 4.92 -10.12 -0.95
N CYS A 162 4.72 -8.90 -1.44
CA CYS A 162 5.69 -7.80 -1.33
C CYS A 162 5.63 -7.13 0.04
N LEU A 163 4.43 -6.83 0.54
CA LEU A 163 4.22 -6.49 1.95
C LEU A 163 4.72 -7.66 2.81
N GLN A 164 5.41 -7.37 3.92
CA GLN A 164 5.91 -8.36 4.88
C GLN A 164 5.28 -8.21 6.26
N ARG A 165 5.07 -6.95 6.70
CA ARG A 165 4.57 -6.65 8.03
C ARG A 165 3.75 -5.36 8.06
N VAL A 166 2.64 -5.40 8.80
CA VAL A 166 1.92 -4.24 9.31
C VAL A 166 2.17 -4.15 10.82
N TRP A 167 2.53 -2.99 11.33
CA TRP A 167 2.66 -2.74 12.77
C TRP A 167 1.87 -1.50 13.16
N CYS A 168 1.18 -1.56 14.30
CA CYS A 168 0.29 -0.50 14.75
C CYS A 168 0.57 -0.13 16.20
N ARG A 169 0.40 1.14 16.54
CA ARG A 169 0.45 1.61 17.93
C ARG A 169 -0.40 2.86 18.13
N LEU A 170 -1.01 2.97 19.29
CA LEU A 170 -1.71 4.17 19.72
C LEU A 170 -0.75 5.13 20.45
N PHE A 171 -0.88 6.42 20.13
CA PHE A 171 -0.19 7.51 20.81
C PHE A 171 -1.21 8.49 21.39
N PRO A 172 -1.06 8.95 22.64
CA PRO A 172 -2.00 9.91 23.22
C PRO A 172 -2.07 11.20 22.40
N GLU A 173 -3.29 11.68 22.13
CA GLU A 173 -3.53 12.98 21.50
C GLU A 173 -4.79 13.61 22.11
N GLY A 174 -4.63 14.73 22.82
CA GLY A 174 -5.71 15.34 23.61
C GLY A 174 -6.29 14.34 24.61
N GLU A 175 -7.61 14.14 24.55
CA GLU A 175 -8.35 13.17 25.38
C GLU A 175 -8.45 11.77 24.74
N GLY A 176 -7.88 11.57 23.54
CA GLY A 176 -7.95 10.33 22.78
C GLY A 176 -6.58 9.79 22.38
N TYR A 177 -6.57 9.05 21.28
CA TYR A 177 -5.36 8.52 20.67
C TYR A 177 -5.30 8.78 19.17
N THR A 178 -4.08 8.78 18.63
CA THR A 178 -3.83 8.59 17.20
C THR A 178 -3.31 7.18 16.95
N LEU A 179 -3.82 6.52 15.91
CA LEU A 179 -3.29 5.26 15.42
C LEU A 179 -2.16 5.53 14.42
N GLN A 180 -0.92 5.27 14.83
CA GLN A 180 0.21 5.21 13.89
C GLN A 180 0.30 3.81 13.30
N MET A 181 0.51 3.73 11.98
CA MET A 181 0.69 2.47 11.26
C MET A 181 1.99 2.46 10.47
N HIS A 182 2.76 1.38 10.60
CA HIS A 182 3.97 1.12 9.82
C HIS A 182 3.73 -0.07 8.89
N THR A 183 4.21 0.01 7.66
CA THR A 183 4.25 -1.10 6.71
C THR A 183 5.68 -1.38 6.27
N HIS A 184 6.03 -2.66 6.19
CA HIS A 184 7.35 -3.11 5.75
C HIS A 184 7.20 -3.95 4.48
N TRP A 185 8.01 -3.65 3.48
CA TRP A 185 7.95 -4.25 2.15
C TRP A 185 9.33 -4.78 1.76
N ARG A 186 9.41 -6.03 1.28
CA ARG A 186 10.67 -6.59 0.77
C ARG A 186 11.06 -5.99 -0.59
N SER A 187 10.07 -5.60 -1.38
CA SER A 187 10.23 -5.11 -2.74
C SER A 187 8.97 -4.36 -3.15
N ARG A 188 9.09 -3.29 -3.94
CA ARG A 188 7.95 -2.51 -4.41
C ARG A 188 8.27 -1.68 -5.65
N ASP A 189 7.41 -1.82 -6.67
CA ASP A 189 7.40 -0.91 -7.81
C ASP A 189 6.95 0.48 -7.36
N ALA A 190 7.91 1.39 -7.28
CA ALA A 190 7.73 2.76 -6.83
C ALA A 190 6.75 3.53 -7.73
N TYR A 191 6.77 3.26 -9.04
CA TYR A 191 6.02 4.04 -10.01
C TYR A 191 4.62 3.48 -10.24
N ARG A 192 4.51 2.17 -10.49
CA ARG A 192 3.25 1.57 -10.92
C ARG A 192 2.37 1.10 -9.77
N ALA A 193 2.95 0.73 -8.63
CA ALA A 193 2.20 0.11 -7.54
C ALA A 193 2.15 0.95 -6.26
N ALA A 194 3.24 1.65 -5.94
CA ALA A 194 3.40 2.20 -4.60
C ALA A 194 2.31 3.20 -4.19
N TYR A 195 1.87 4.06 -5.10
CA TYR A 195 0.80 5.01 -4.79
C TYR A 195 -0.51 4.31 -4.37
N MET A 196 -0.97 3.35 -5.17
CA MET A 196 -2.21 2.59 -4.87
C MET A 196 -2.07 1.81 -3.57
N ASN A 197 -0.91 1.19 -3.32
CA ASN A 197 -0.64 0.52 -2.05
C ASN A 197 -0.71 1.51 -0.86
N ILE A 198 -0.03 2.68 -0.90
CA ILE A 198 -0.11 3.68 0.19
C ILE A 198 -1.56 4.10 0.41
N TYR A 199 -2.31 4.38 -0.67
CA TYR A 199 -3.71 4.75 -0.59
C TYR A 199 -4.54 3.67 0.11
N GLY A 200 -4.48 2.42 -0.36
CA GLY A 200 -5.23 1.30 0.22
C GLY A 200 -4.86 1.01 1.68
N PHE A 201 -3.57 1.07 2.04
CA PHE A 201 -3.14 0.83 3.43
C PHE A 201 -3.51 1.98 4.36
N THR A 202 -3.51 3.24 3.90
CA THR A 202 -3.98 4.35 4.74
C THR A 202 -5.51 4.32 4.94
N GLU A 203 -6.26 3.78 3.98
CA GLU A 203 -7.68 3.44 4.18
C GLU A 203 -7.88 2.29 5.18
N LEU A 204 -7.05 1.24 5.12
CA LEU A 204 -7.04 0.19 6.14
C LEU A 204 -6.71 0.75 7.53
N GLN A 205 -5.76 1.67 7.63
CA GLN A 205 -5.42 2.36 8.89
C GLN A 205 -6.63 3.09 9.46
N LYS A 206 -7.40 3.80 8.62
CA LYS A 206 -8.64 4.48 9.02
C LYS A 206 -9.70 3.50 9.53
N GLU A 207 -9.87 2.37 8.84
CA GLU A 207 -10.78 1.31 9.28
C GLU A 207 -10.37 0.74 10.65
N LEU A 208 -9.08 0.42 10.84
CA LEU A 208 -8.56 -0.06 12.11
C LEU A 208 -8.76 0.96 13.24
N ALA A 209 -8.54 2.25 12.98
CA ALA A 209 -8.76 3.31 13.96
C ALA A 209 -10.22 3.34 14.43
N GLY A 210 -11.19 3.31 13.50
CA GLY A 210 -12.62 3.28 13.83
C GLY A 210 -13.02 2.03 14.62
N ARG A 211 -12.51 0.85 14.23
CA ARG A 211 -12.76 -0.41 14.93
C ARG A 211 -12.17 -0.42 16.34
N ILE A 212 -11.00 0.19 16.54
CA ILE A 212 -10.38 0.33 17.87
C ILE A 212 -11.18 1.32 18.72
N GLU A 213 -11.58 2.47 18.17
CA GLU A 213 -12.42 3.45 18.86
C GLU A 213 -13.71 2.81 19.38
N GLN A 214 -14.44 2.11 18.50
CA GLN A 214 -15.67 1.41 18.85
C GLN A 214 -15.46 0.41 19.98
N LYS A 215 -14.33 -0.32 19.95
CA LYS A 215 -14.04 -1.36 20.94
C LYS A 215 -13.53 -0.81 22.27
N ALA A 216 -12.74 0.25 22.23
CA ALA A 216 -12.14 0.87 23.41
C ALA A 216 -13.09 1.82 24.13
N GLY A 217 -14.10 2.35 23.42
CA GLY A 217 -14.98 3.40 23.95
C GLY A 217 -14.28 4.75 24.14
N GLN A 218 -13.16 4.95 23.46
CA GLN A 218 -12.35 6.17 23.52
C GLN A 218 -11.96 6.60 22.11
N LYS A 219 -11.94 7.91 21.86
CA LYS A 219 -11.64 8.48 20.54
C LYS A 219 -10.30 8.00 20.00
N VAL A 220 -10.28 7.51 18.76
CA VAL A 220 -9.06 7.15 18.03
C VAL A 220 -9.06 7.77 16.64
N SER A 221 -8.21 8.78 16.42
CA SER A 221 -7.96 9.40 15.13
C SER A 221 -6.89 8.64 14.33
N VAL A 222 -6.82 8.90 13.03
CA VAL A 222 -5.73 8.42 12.17
C VAL A 222 -4.47 9.24 12.45
N GLY A 223 -3.38 8.56 12.83
CA GLY A 223 -2.06 9.16 12.98
C GLY A 223 -1.18 9.00 11.74
N SER A 224 0.12 9.23 11.91
CA SER A 224 1.09 9.09 10.82
C SER A 224 1.14 7.67 10.23
N TYR A 225 1.49 7.61 8.95
CA TYR A 225 1.79 6.37 8.24
C TYR A 225 3.28 6.34 7.89
N VAL A 226 3.95 5.22 8.17
CA VAL A 226 5.37 5.05 7.86
C VAL A 226 5.58 3.83 6.98
N ASP A 227 6.27 4.03 5.87
CA ASP A 227 6.62 3.00 4.93
C ASP A 227 8.10 2.67 5.02
N PHE A 228 8.43 1.39 5.12
CA PHE A 228 9.79 0.87 4.98
C PHE A 228 9.81 -0.10 3.81
N THR A 229 10.60 0.18 2.78
CA THR A 229 10.77 -0.71 1.63
C THR A 229 12.24 -1.04 1.44
N ASP A 230 12.59 -2.32 1.37
CA ASP A 230 13.98 -2.78 1.22
C ASP A 230 14.51 -2.58 -0.21
N SER A 231 13.70 -2.89 -1.23
CA SER A 231 13.95 -2.61 -2.66
C SER A 231 12.79 -1.80 -3.24
N TYR A 232 12.93 -0.49 -3.24
CA TYR A 232 12.00 0.47 -3.82
C TYR A 232 12.54 0.88 -5.19
N HIS A 233 11.84 0.48 -6.26
CA HIS A 233 12.44 0.51 -7.59
C HIS A 233 11.53 1.03 -8.69
N ILE A 234 12.15 1.58 -9.74
CA ILE A 234 11.51 1.84 -11.03
C ILE A 234 12.17 0.90 -12.04
N TYR A 235 11.38 0.00 -12.63
CA TYR A 235 11.85 -0.92 -13.66
C TYR A 235 12.39 -0.17 -14.88
N GLY A 236 13.46 -0.69 -15.48
CA GLY A 236 14.04 -0.11 -16.69
C GLY A 236 13.06 -0.04 -17.85
N ALA A 237 12.24 -1.07 -18.02
CA ALA A 237 11.15 -1.12 -18.99
C ALA A 237 10.16 0.06 -18.85
N SER A 238 10.05 0.64 -17.65
CA SER A 238 9.14 1.75 -17.35
C SER A 238 9.78 3.13 -17.51
N PHE A 239 11.08 3.25 -17.79
CA PHE A 239 11.77 4.56 -17.83
C PHE A 239 11.17 5.50 -18.87
N LYS A 240 10.90 5.02 -20.09
CA LYS A 240 10.33 5.84 -21.14
C LYS A 240 8.94 6.38 -20.76
N ASP A 241 8.11 5.55 -20.14
CA ASP A 241 6.78 5.99 -19.67
C ASP A 241 6.91 6.98 -18.50
N PHE A 242 7.76 6.67 -17.52
CA PHE A 242 8.06 7.53 -16.37
C PHE A 242 8.54 8.92 -16.79
N GLU A 243 9.45 9.01 -17.76
CA GLU A 243 9.97 10.28 -18.27
C GLU A 243 8.89 11.09 -19.01
N ASN A 244 8.09 10.43 -19.84
CA ASN A 244 7.10 11.09 -20.71
C ASN A 244 5.78 11.42 -20.02
N ARG A 245 5.41 10.68 -18.95
CA ARG A 245 4.23 10.93 -18.14
C ARG A 245 4.59 11.63 -16.85
N PHE A 246 5.22 10.94 -15.91
CA PHE A 246 5.41 11.44 -14.54
C PHE A 246 6.34 12.65 -14.50
N LEU A 247 7.55 12.55 -15.05
CA LEU A 247 8.50 13.67 -15.02
C LEU A 247 8.05 14.86 -15.86
N LYS A 248 7.35 14.61 -16.98
CA LYS A 248 6.72 15.67 -17.77
C LYS A 248 5.66 16.41 -16.94
N LEU A 249 4.74 15.67 -16.31
CA LEU A 249 3.71 16.22 -15.43
C LEU A 249 4.32 17.03 -14.28
N TYR A 250 5.37 16.52 -13.65
CA TYR A 250 6.11 17.17 -12.57
C TYR A 250 6.71 18.52 -13.00
N ARG A 251 7.26 18.60 -14.22
CA ARG A 251 7.88 19.84 -14.75
C ARG A 251 6.85 20.86 -15.24
N GLU A 252 5.76 20.42 -15.86
CA GLU A 252 4.83 21.29 -16.58
C GLU A 252 3.68 21.81 -15.72
N ARG A 253 3.34 21.12 -14.63
CA ARG A 253 2.20 21.46 -13.77
C ARG A 253 2.65 21.78 -12.36
N VAL A 254 1.97 22.71 -11.70
CA VAL A 254 2.18 22.96 -10.27
C VAL A 254 1.60 21.81 -9.44
N PHE A 255 2.06 21.67 -8.19
CA PHE A 255 1.63 20.55 -7.34
C PHE A 255 0.10 20.54 -7.20
N PHE A 256 -0.47 21.67 -6.81
CA PHE A 256 -1.91 21.87 -6.66
C PHE A 256 -2.35 23.18 -7.30
N SER A 257 -3.52 23.18 -7.94
CA SER A 257 -4.18 24.36 -8.48
C SER A 257 -5.68 24.12 -8.55
N LEU A 258 -6.47 25.13 -8.18
CA LEU A 258 -7.93 25.11 -8.38
C LEU A 258 -8.31 25.29 -9.87
N GLU A 259 -7.41 25.84 -10.67
CA GLU A 259 -7.62 25.93 -12.11
C GLU A 259 -7.37 24.57 -12.77
N SER A 260 -8.41 24.07 -13.45
CA SER A 260 -8.40 22.78 -14.12
C SER A 260 -7.22 22.64 -15.09
N GLY A 261 -6.56 21.49 -15.06
CA GLY A 261 -5.42 21.18 -15.93
C GLY A 261 -4.09 21.82 -15.53
N LYS A 262 -4.05 22.74 -14.54
CA LYS A 262 -2.79 23.34 -14.05
C LYS A 262 -2.15 22.58 -12.91
N GLY A 263 -2.94 21.85 -12.11
CA GLY A 263 -2.47 21.00 -11.03
C GLY A 263 -2.10 19.59 -11.51
N ARG A 264 -1.20 18.93 -10.77
CA ARG A 264 -0.92 17.49 -10.90
C ARG A 264 -1.48 16.63 -9.77
N THR A 265 -2.18 17.27 -8.84
CA THR A 265 -2.94 16.61 -7.78
C THR A 265 -4.38 17.14 -7.77
N LEU A 266 -5.30 16.32 -7.27
CA LEU A 266 -6.71 16.64 -7.04
C LEU A 266 -7.04 16.41 -5.57
N ARG A 267 -8.04 17.14 -5.09
CA ARG A 267 -8.62 16.91 -3.78
C ARG A 267 -9.58 15.72 -3.82
N SER A 268 -9.76 15.02 -2.70
CA SER A 268 -10.72 13.91 -2.65
C SER A 268 -12.18 14.36 -2.85
N ASP A 269 -12.49 15.64 -2.61
CA ASP A 269 -13.80 16.25 -2.83
C ASP A 269 -13.99 16.86 -4.23
N ASP A 270 -13.03 16.68 -5.13
CA ASP A 270 -13.15 17.08 -6.52
C ASP A 270 -14.23 16.23 -7.25
N PRO A 271 -15.14 16.84 -8.04
CA PRO A 271 -16.18 16.10 -8.75
C PRO A 271 -15.67 14.95 -9.62
N ALA A 272 -14.49 15.07 -10.24
CA ALA A 272 -13.91 14.01 -11.04
C ALA A 272 -13.44 12.82 -10.19
N VAL A 273 -12.94 13.10 -8.98
CA VAL A 273 -12.55 12.06 -8.02
C VAL A 273 -13.77 11.32 -7.50
N ILE A 274 -14.82 12.05 -7.11
CA ILE A 274 -16.08 11.47 -6.64
C ILE A 274 -16.68 10.57 -7.73
N ALA A 275 -16.78 11.07 -8.97
CA ALA A 275 -17.32 10.31 -10.09
C ALA A 275 -16.50 9.04 -10.39
N GLY A 276 -15.18 9.13 -10.33
CA GLY A 276 -14.29 7.97 -10.53
C GLY A 276 -14.46 6.90 -9.45
N ILE A 277 -14.57 7.31 -8.18
CA ILE A 277 -14.82 6.39 -7.06
C ILE A 277 -16.19 5.72 -7.20
N GLU A 278 -17.24 6.49 -7.54
CA GLU A 278 -18.58 5.92 -7.77
C GLU A 278 -18.59 4.94 -8.94
N TYR A 279 -17.84 5.24 -10.01
CA TYR A 279 -17.71 4.35 -11.15
C TYR A 279 -16.98 3.05 -10.77
N GLY A 280 -15.89 3.14 -10.00
CA GLY A 280 -15.17 1.98 -9.48
C GLY A 280 -16.06 1.04 -8.66
N LYS A 281 -16.92 1.60 -7.79
CA LYS A 281 -17.91 0.83 -7.03
C LYS A 281 -18.91 0.10 -7.93
N LYS A 282 -19.47 0.80 -8.92
CA LYS A 282 -20.43 0.21 -9.87
C LYS A 282 -19.80 -0.93 -10.67
N LEU A 283 -18.53 -0.80 -11.07
CA LEU A 283 -17.84 -1.87 -11.77
C LEU A 283 -17.70 -3.13 -10.92
N LEU A 284 -17.42 -3.00 -9.61
CA LEU A 284 -17.36 -4.15 -8.70
C LEU A 284 -18.72 -4.82 -8.50
N GLU A 285 -19.82 -4.06 -8.52
CA GLU A 285 -21.18 -4.62 -8.45
C GLU A 285 -21.55 -5.45 -9.69
N MET A 286 -20.82 -5.27 -10.81
CA MET A 286 -21.05 -5.95 -12.08
C MET A 286 -20.11 -7.15 -12.31
N GLU A 287 -19.10 -7.33 -11.45
CA GLU A 287 -18.12 -8.43 -11.50
C GLU A 287 -18.65 -9.69 -10.80
#